data_AF-A0A178UV63-F1
#
_entry.id   AF-A0A178UV63-F1
#
_cell.length_a   1.000
_cell.length_b   1.000
_cell.length_c   1.000
_cell.angle_alpha   90.00
_cell.angle_beta   90.00
_cell.angle_gamma   90.00
#
_symmetry.space_group_name_H-M   'P 1'
#
loop_
_entity.id
_entity.type
_entity.pdbx_description
1 polymer ?
#
loop_
_entity_poly.entity_id
_entity_poly.type
_entity_poly.pdbx_seq_one_letter_code
_entity_poly.pdbx_strand_id
1 'polypeptide(L)'
;MKKLLTYLNKPAVKSFQTEHGYIFDCIDIQKQLAFDHPLLKNHSIKLKPTTIPKWTKDNNASHKTSSLPFRQDDISCPVGTVIVKRIILEDLIQAQRLKSLGFNYPGQVSAKDKKIDLTGHHFATISYKDDHYGAKGNINVWNPNVSPDQFSLAAMAVSGNKGFQSISAGWIVYPGLNQNNQSHLFTYWTADGNNKTHCYNTLCPGFVHVSTKYAIGMLAQPVSIYDGQQYQLEVSIYQDHVTRDWWFVLNNEPIGYWPKSLFTRQGLADGASAVFHDWIDLTYI
;
A
#
# COMPACT_ATOMS: atom_id res chain seq x y z
N MET A 1 -24.83 1.95 -6.73
CA MET A 1 -23.78 1.34 -5.86
C MET A 1 -23.75 -0.19 -5.92
N LYS A 2 -24.85 -0.95 -5.78
CA LYS A 2 -24.81 -2.43 -5.85
C LYS A 2 -24.13 -3.00 -7.12
N LYS A 3 -24.45 -2.48 -8.31
CA LYS A 3 -23.78 -2.87 -9.57
C LYS A 3 -22.26 -2.60 -9.56
N LEU A 4 -21.82 -1.53 -8.90
CA LEU A 4 -20.41 -1.17 -8.78
C LEU A 4 -19.69 -2.15 -7.85
N LEU A 5 -20.31 -2.53 -6.71
CA LEU A 5 -19.76 -3.55 -5.82
C LEU A 5 -19.60 -4.90 -6.52
N THR A 6 -20.60 -5.32 -7.30
CA THR A 6 -20.52 -6.56 -8.09
C THR A 6 -19.41 -6.51 -9.14
N TYR A 7 -19.15 -5.33 -9.70
CA TYR A 7 -18.07 -5.13 -10.67
C TYR A 7 -16.68 -5.18 -10.02
N LEU A 8 -16.53 -4.55 -8.85
CA LEU A 8 -15.26 -4.47 -8.12
C LEU A 8 -14.89 -5.79 -7.44
N ASN A 9 -15.87 -6.45 -6.81
CA ASN A 9 -15.68 -7.77 -6.20
C ASN A 9 -15.76 -8.85 -7.27
N LYS A 10 -14.59 -9.33 -7.68
CA LYS A 10 -14.47 -10.39 -8.69
C LYS A 10 -14.97 -11.73 -8.10
N PRO A 11 -15.47 -12.66 -8.95
CA PRO A 11 -15.97 -13.94 -8.46
C PRO A 11 -14.91 -14.70 -7.64
N ALA A 12 -15.26 -15.02 -6.39
CA ALA A 12 -14.38 -15.73 -5.49
C ALA A 12 -14.36 -17.23 -5.81
N VAL A 13 -13.15 -17.81 -5.86
CA VAL A 13 -12.91 -19.26 -5.90
C VAL A 13 -13.08 -19.87 -4.51
N LYS A 14 -12.64 -19.12 -3.49
CA LYS A 14 -12.77 -19.46 -2.07
C LYS A 14 -12.88 -18.18 -1.26
N SER A 15 -13.61 -18.22 -0.14
CA SER A 15 -13.71 -17.09 0.78
C SER A 15 -13.34 -17.53 2.19
N PHE A 16 -12.78 -16.61 2.96
CA PHE A 16 -12.49 -16.76 4.38
C PHE A 16 -13.14 -15.60 5.12
N GLN A 17 -13.75 -15.89 6.26
CA GLN A 17 -14.28 -14.87 7.15
C GLN A 17 -13.43 -14.88 8.42
N THR A 18 -12.93 -13.71 8.80
CA THR A 18 -12.17 -13.55 10.04
C THR A 18 -13.11 -13.38 11.24
N GLU A 19 -12.58 -13.57 12.44
CA GLU A 19 -13.28 -13.30 13.71
C GLU A 19 -13.77 -11.84 13.81
N HIS A 20 -13.12 -10.92 13.10
CA HIS A 20 -13.47 -9.50 13.04
C HIS A 20 -14.48 -9.16 11.93
N GLY A 21 -15.05 -10.17 11.26
CA GLY A 21 -16.08 -9.97 10.24
C GLY A 21 -15.55 -9.57 8.86
N TYR A 22 -14.23 -9.46 8.67
CA TYR A 22 -13.65 -9.24 7.35
C TYR A 22 -13.74 -10.49 6.49
N ILE A 23 -14.05 -10.30 5.21
CA ILE A 23 -14.07 -11.38 4.23
C ILE A 23 -12.89 -11.21 3.28
N PHE A 24 -12.08 -12.26 3.16
CA PHE A 24 -11.02 -12.36 2.16
C PHE A 24 -11.42 -13.36 1.09
N ASP A 25 -11.34 -12.94 -0.16
CA ASP A 25 -11.64 -13.75 -1.33
C ASP A 25 -10.36 -14.16 -2.03
N CYS A 26 -10.25 -15.44 -2.35
CA CYS A 26 -9.33 -15.91 -3.36
C CYS A 26 -9.98 -15.71 -4.72
N ILE A 27 -9.39 -14.85 -5.54
CA ILE A 27 -9.85 -14.61 -6.90
C ILE A 27 -8.81 -15.10 -7.90
N ASP A 28 -9.24 -15.52 -9.07
CA ASP A 28 -8.35 -15.84 -10.19
C ASP A 28 -7.37 -14.67 -10.42
N ILE A 29 -6.06 -14.98 -10.43
CA ILE A 29 -5.02 -13.98 -10.53
C ILE A 29 -5.14 -13.10 -11.78
N GLN A 30 -5.74 -13.63 -12.86
CA GLN A 30 -5.96 -12.92 -14.13
C GLN A 30 -7.20 -12.01 -14.11
N LYS A 31 -8.07 -12.16 -13.10
CA LYS A 31 -9.34 -11.42 -13.01
C LYS A 31 -9.31 -10.27 -12.03
N GLN A 32 -8.21 -10.07 -11.30
CA GLN A 32 -8.07 -8.99 -10.33
C GLN A 32 -8.34 -7.61 -10.94
N LEU A 33 -8.79 -6.68 -10.09
CA LEU A 33 -9.17 -5.33 -10.50
C LEU A 33 -8.05 -4.58 -11.24
N ALA A 34 -6.78 -4.94 -11.00
CA ALA A 34 -5.63 -4.34 -11.67
C ALA A 34 -5.78 -4.21 -13.19
N PHE A 35 -6.31 -5.26 -13.85
CA PHE A 35 -6.39 -5.36 -15.31
C PHE A 35 -7.57 -4.60 -15.93
N ASP A 36 -8.45 -4.04 -15.10
CA ASP A 36 -9.46 -3.10 -15.57
C ASP A 36 -8.81 -1.74 -15.93
N HIS A 37 -7.54 -1.52 -15.57
CA HIS A 37 -6.78 -0.35 -15.98
C HIS A 37 -6.52 -0.42 -17.50
N PRO A 38 -6.82 0.64 -18.29
CA PRO A 38 -6.67 0.61 -19.75
C PRO A 38 -5.27 0.21 -20.24
N LEU A 39 -4.23 0.62 -19.51
CA LEU A 39 -2.83 0.31 -19.83
C LEU A 39 -2.42 -1.14 -19.50
N LEU A 40 -3.25 -1.89 -18.77
CA LEU A 40 -2.91 -3.23 -18.25
C LEU A 40 -3.75 -4.38 -18.83
N LYS A 41 -4.62 -4.12 -19.82
CA LYS A 41 -5.51 -5.16 -20.40
C LYS A 41 -4.79 -6.41 -20.91
N ASN A 42 -3.57 -6.26 -21.43
CA ASN A 42 -2.74 -7.35 -21.96
C ASN A 42 -1.45 -7.54 -21.14
N HIS A 43 -1.45 -7.12 -19.88
CA HIS A 43 -0.26 -7.16 -19.04
C HIS A 43 0.09 -8.60 -18.67
N SER A 44 1.35 -8.99 -18.90
CA SER A 44 1.84 -10.30 -18.46
C SER A 44 2.20 -10.27 -16.98
N ILE A 45 1.51 -11.09 -16.19
CA ILE A 45 1.69 -11.16 -14.74
C ILE A 45 3.08 -11.71 -14.41
N LYS A 46 3.81 -10.99 -13.55
CA LYS A 46 5.05 -11.48 -12.95
C LYS A 46 4.73 -11.93 -11.54
N LEU A 47 5.09 -13.17 -11.18
CA LEU A 47 4.85 -13.69 -9.81
C LEU A 47 5.95 -13.28 -8.82
N LYS A 48 7.12 -12.89 -9.33
CA LYS A 48 8.26 -12.45 -8.54
C LYS A 48 9.12 -11.45 -9.33
N PRO A 49 9.90 -10.60 -8.66
CA PRO A 49 10.88 -9.73 -9.30
C PRO A 49 11.89 -10.55 -10.11
N THR A 50 12.34 -10.01 -11.25
CA THR A 50 13.40 -10.64 -12.06
C THR A 50 14.74 -10.52 -11.37
N THR A 51 14.99 -9.37 -10.74
CA THR A 51 16.20 -9.08 -9.99
C THR A 51 15.85 -8.64 -8.58
N ILE A 52 16.52 -9.22 -7.58
CA ILE A 52 16.42 -8.81 -6.18
C ILE A 52 17.64 -7.93 -5.90
N PRO A 53 17.48 -6.63 -5.60
CA PRO A 53 18.61 -5.73 -5.39
C PRO A 53 19.49 -6.21 -4.24
N LYS A 54 20.82 -6.20 -4.40
CA LYS A 54 21.76 -6.74 -3.40
C LYS A 54 21.58 -6.08 -2.01
N TRP A 55 21.26 -4.80 -1.97
CA TRP A 55 21.03 -4.03 -0.74
C TRP A 55 19.75 -4.45 0.02
N THR A 56 18.84 -5.20 -0.60
CA THR A 56 17.65 -5.76 0.07
C THR A 56 17.93 -7.10 0.76
N LYS A 57 19.04 -7.77 0.41
CA LYS A 57 19.41 -9.07 0.95
C LYS A 57 20.15 -8.87 2.27
N ASP A 58 19.52 -9.22 3.38
CA ASP A 58 20.20 -9.26 4.67
C ASP A 58 21.05 -10.53 4.75
N ASN A 59 22.36 -10.38 4.91
CA ASN A 59 23.26 -11.49 5.23
C ASN A 59 23.19 -11.91 6.70
N ASN A 60 22.49 -11.14 7.55
CA ASN A 60 22.33 -11.38 8.98
C ASN A 60 20.88 -11.73 9.30
N ALA A 61 20.44 -12.92 8.89
CA ALA A 61 19.16 -13.50 9.29
C ALA A 61 19.18 -13.91 10.77
N SER A 62 19.20 -12.93 11.68
CA SER A 62 19.21 -13.17 13.14
C SER A 62 18.33 -12.18 13.90
N HIS A 63 17.16 -11.84 13.35
CA HIS A 63 16.05 -11.41 14.20
C HIS A 63 14.91 -12.39 13.98
N LYS A 64 14.83 -13.38 14.87
CA LYS A 64 13.63 -14.20 15.08
C LYS A 64 12.52 -13.24 15.50
N THR A 65 11.81 -12.66 14.54
CA THR A 65 10.62 -11.88 14.85
C THR A 65 9.52 -12.84 15.29
N SER A 66 9.07 -12.61 16.52
CA SER A 66 7.72 -12.93 17.00
C SER A 66 6.68 -12.66 15.90
N SER A 67 5.63 -13.47 15.86
CA SER A 67 4.49 -13.43 14.91
C SER A 67 4.45 -12.18 14.02
N LEU A 68 4.63 -12.39 12.72
CA LEU A 68 4.56 -11.33 11.72
C LEU A 68 3.19 -10.63 11.82
N PRO A 69 3.14 -9.31 12.06
CA PRO A 69 1.90 -8.55 11.88
C PRO A 69 1.33 -8.84 10.50
N PHE A 70 0.00 -8.93 10.41
CA PHE A 70 -0.70 -9.21 9.16
C PHE A 70 -0.56 -10.65 8.64
N ARG A 71 -0.09 -11.62 9.42
CA ARG A 71 -0.12 -13.03 9.00
C ARG A 71 -1.22 -13.78 9.74
N GLN A 72 -2.14 -14.38 8.99
CA GLN A 72 -3.12 -15.34 9.53
C GLN A 72 -2.79 -16.72 8.96
N ASP A 73 -2.19 -17.58 9.79
CA ASP A 73 -1.65 -18.88 9.34
C ASP A 73 -2.73 -19.80 8.71
N ASP A 74 -3.99 -19.63 9.10
CA ASP A 74 -5.12 -20.41 8.58
C ASP A 74 -5.69 -19.89 7.25
N ILE A 75 -5.20 -18.75 6.76
CA ILE A 75 -5.70 -18.11 5.54
C ILE A 75 -4.63 -18.14 4.45
N SER A 76 -4.85 -19.00 3.46
CA SER A 76 -4.04 -19.01 2.24
C SER A 76 -4.85 -19.44 1.02
N CYS A 77 -4.61 -18.76 -0.09
CA CYS A 77 -5.27 -18.99 -1.35
C CYS A 77 -4.59 -20.08 -2.21
N PRO A 78 -5.38 -20.87 -2.97
CA PRO A 78 -4.82 -21.90 -3.84
C PRO A 78 -3.96 -21.31 -4.97
N VAL A 79 -3.09 -22.14 -5.54
CA VAL A 79 -2.23 -21.75 -6.68
C VAL A 79 -3.08 -21.24 -7.84
N GLY A 80 -2.63 -20.15 -8.49
CA GLY A 80 -3.36 -19.50 -9.57
C GLY A 80 -4.39 -18.47 -9.11
N THR A 81 -4.51 -18.24 -7.80
CA THR A 81 -5.37 -17.20 -7.23
C THR A 81 -4.57 -16.21 -6.38
N VAL A 82 -5.19 -15.08 -6.05
CA VAL A 82 -4.65 -14.06 -5.15
C VAL A 82 -5.67 -13.75 -4.08
N ILE A 83 -5.18 -13.44 -2.87
CA ILE A 83 -6.06 -13.06 -1.76
C ILE A 83 -6.41 -11.58 -1.85
N VAL A 84 -7.69 -11.23 -1.76
CA VAL A 84 -8.14 -9.83 -1.76
C VAL A 84 -9.15 -9.61 -0.64
N LYS A 85 -9.11 -8.46 0.02
CA LYS A 85 -10.18 -8.06 0.94
C LYS A 85 -11.43 -7.74 0.12
N ARG A 86 -12.56 -8.34 0.47
CA ARG A 86 -13.85 -8.04 -0.14
C ARG A 86 -14.25 -6.61 0.19
N ILE A 87 -14.63 -5.86 -0.84
CA ILE A 87 -15.05 -4.47 -0.72
C ILE A 87 -16.52 -4.43 -0.30
N ILE A 88 -16.83 -3.66 0.72
CA ILE A 88 -18.21 -3.39 1.15
C ILE A 88 -18.67 -1.97 0.76
N LEU A 89 -19.96 -1.70 0.92
CA LEU A 89 -20.57 -0.46 0.45
C LEU A 89 -19.95 0.77 1.13
N GLU A 90 -19.68 0.62 2.41
CA GLU A 90 -19.13 1.61 3.31
C GLU A 90 -17.70 1.99 2.88
N ASP A 91 -16.88 1.02 2.47
CA ASP A 91 -15.53 1.26 1.92
C ASP A 91 -15.60 2.21 0.71
N LEU A 92 -16.61 2.04 -0.16
CA LEU A 92 -16.79 2.89 -1.34
C LEU A 92 -17.25 4.30 -1.00
N ILE A 93 -18.17 4.44 -0.04
CA ILE A 93 -18.66 5.75 0.41
C ILE A 93 -17.49 6.54 1.00
N GLN A 94 -16.63 5.87 1.76
CA GLN A 94 -15.52 6.50 2.46
C GLN A 94 -14.35 6.77 1.50
N ALA A 95 -14.13 5.91 0.51
CA ALA A 95 -13.17 6.16 -0.56
C ALA A 95 -13.55 7.34 -1.46
N GLN A 96 -14.85 7.66 -1.59
CA GLN A 96 -15.27 8.90 -2.26
C GLN A 96 -14.91 10.14 -1.44
N ARG A 97 -14.90 10.04 -0.11
CA ARG A 97 -14.45 11.12 0.78
C ARG A 97 -12.94 11.31 0.75
N LEU A 98 -12.14 10.27 0.46
CA LEU A 98 -10.69 10.42 0.25
C LEU A 98 -10.33 11.43 -0.86
N LYS A 99 -11.22 11.69 -1.83
CA LYS A 99 -11.02 12.72 -2.87
C LYS A 99 -10.80 14.12 -2.30
N SER A 100 -11.32 14.42 -1.11
CA SER A 100 -11.13 15.73 -0.46
C SER A 100 -9.93 15.78 0.48
N LEU A 101 -9.34 14.63 0.83
CA LEU A 101 -8.33 14.55 1.91
C LEU A 101 -6.91 14.62 1.39
N GLY A 102 -6.59 13.88 0.32
CA GLY A 102 -5.25 13.85 -0.29
C GLY A 102 -4.15 13.32 0.65
N PHE A 103 -3.42 12.28 0.25
CA PHE A 103 -2.16 11.95 0.93
C PHE A 103 -1.08 12.91 0.41
N ASN A 104 -1.10 14.15 0.90
CA ASN A 104 -0.19 15.20 0.47
C ASN A 104 1.10 15.10 1.30
N TYR A 105 2.17 14.64 0.67
CA TYR A 105 3.46 14.50 1.33
C TYR A 105 4.22 15.84 1.40
N PRO A 106 4.83 16.19 2.56
CA PRO A 106 5.62 17.39 2.76
C PRO A 106 6.96 17.28 1.99
N GLY A 107 6.89 17.50 0.69
CA GLY A 107 8.02 17.34 -0.23
C GLY A 107 7.61 17.37 -1.70
N GLN A 108 6.33 17.13 -1.99
CA GLN A 108 5.73 17.20 -3.32
C GLN A 108 5.27 18.62 -3.70
N VAL A 109 5.91 19.70 -3.21
CA VAL A 109 5.45 21.06 -3.51
C VAL A 109 6.61 21.96 -3.89
N SER A 110 6.62 22.38 -5.16
CA SER A 110 7.36 23.56 -5.58
C SER A 110 6.69 24.78 -4.97
N ALA A 111 7.48 25.61 -4.28
CA ALA A 111 7.07 26.79 -3.51
C ALA A 111 6.37 27.91 -4.31
N LYS A 112 5.85 27.67 -5.52
CA LYS A 112 5.35 28.74 -6.38
C LYS A 112 3.84 28.87 -6.54
N ASP A 113 2.98 27.84 -6.46
CA ASP A 113 1.57 28.08 -6.87
C ASP A 113 0.43 27.39 -6.11
N LYS A 114 0.66 26.62 -5.04
CA LYS A 114 -0.43 26.22 -4.11
C LYS A 114 0.09 26.14 -2.69
N LYS A 115 -0.37 27.02 -1.80
CA LYS A 115 -0.29 26.76 -0.35
C LYS A 115 -1.16 25.54 -0.08
N ILE A 116 -0.55 24.36 0.04
CA ILE A 116 -1.27 23.21 0.61
C ILE A 116 -1.58 23.60 2.05
N ASP A 117 -2.85 23.57 2.40
CA ASP A 117 -3.28 23.72 3.78
C ASP A 117 -2.85 22.46 4.55
N LEU A 118 -1.77 22.57 5.32
CA LEU A 118 -1.28 21.52 6.21
C LEU A 118 -1.92 21.64 7.59
N THR A 119 -2.91 22.53 7.78
CA THR A 119 -3.64 22.63 9.04
C THR A 119 -4.23 21.27 9.39
N GLY A 120 -4.01 20.84 10.63
CA GLY A 120 -4.44 19.53 11.10
C GLY A 120 -3.51 18.36 10.76
N HIS A 121 -2.47 18.51 9.93
CA HIS A 121 -1.57 17.40 9.59
C HIS A 121 -0.29 17.41 10.46
N HIS A 122 -0.04 16.33 11.20
CA HIS A 122 1.15 16.18 12.04
C HIS A 122 1.95 14.97 11.55
N PHE A 123 3.19 15.21 11.13
CA PHE A 123 4.08 14.19 10.57
C PHE A 123 5.50 14.31 11.10
N ALA A 124 6.16 13.16 11.20
CA ALA A 124 7.60 13.01 11.33
C ALA A 124 8.10 12.24 10.10
N THR A 125 9.07 12.82 9.38
CA THR A 125 9.54 12.28 8.10
C THR A 125 11.05 12.18 8.10
N ILE A 126 11.56 11.04 7.66
CA ILE A 126 12.95 10.91 7.20
C ILE A 126 12.90 10.91 5.67
N SER A 127 13.67 11.78 5.03
CA SER A 127 13.69 11.88 3.57
C SER A 127 15.09 11.74 3.00
N TYR A 128 15.18 11.05 1.87
CA TYR A 128 16.36 10.99 1.02
C TYR A 128 15.99 11.51 -0.37
N LYS A 129 16.72 12.51 -0.87
CA LYS A 129 16.43 13.18 -2.14
C LYS A 129 17.63 13.07 -3.07
N ASP A 130 17.62 12.02 -3.88
CA ASP A 130 18.56 11.77 -4.95
C ASP A 130 17.94 10.72 -5.89
N ASP A 131 18.56 10.48 -7.03
CA ASP A 131 18.14 9.41 -7.93
C ASP A 131 18.41 8.04 -7.28
N HIS A 132 17.36 7.25 -7.13
CA HIS A 132 17.41 5.94 -6.49
C HIS A 132 16.38 4.98 -7.09
N TYR A 133 16.54 3.69 -6.80
CA TYR A 133 15.71 2.61 -7.35
C TYR A 133 14.89 1.89 -6.29
N GLY A 134 14.78 2.45 -5.10
CA GLY A 134 13.97 1.92 -4.01
C GLY A 134 14.53 2.19 -2.63
N ALA A 135 13.83 1.66 -1.63
CA ALA A 135 14.24 1.64 -0.24
C ALA A 135 13.72 0.38 0.48
N LYS A 136 14.36 0.07 1.60
CA LYS A 136 13.99 -0.99 2.54
C LYS A 136 14.11 -0.43 3.94
N GLY A 137 13.16 -0.78 4.80
CA GLY A 137 13.12 -0.29 6.17
C GLY A 137 12.16 -1.09 7.02
N ASN A 138 12.37 -1.01 8.33
CA ASN A 138 11.48 -1.60 9.31
C ASN A 138 10.54 -0.52 9.86
N ILE A 139 9.24 -0.79 9.78
CA ILE A 139 8.19 0.08 10.32
C ILE A 139 7.59 -0.62 11.52
N ASN A 140 7.73 -0.02 12.70
CA ASN A 140 7.08 -0.51 13.91
C ASN A 140 5.54 -0.38 13.76
N VAL A 141 4.79 -1.42 14.10
CA VAL A 141 3.34 -1.52 13.86
C VAL A 141 2.58 -1.16 15.13
N TRP A 142 1.99 0.03 15.16
CA TRP A 142 1.21 0.52 16.30
C TRP A 142 -0.28 0.49 16.01
N ASN A 143 -1.11 0.71 17.03
CA ASN A 143 -2.54 0.97 16.88
C ASN A 143 -2.97 2.25 17.63
N PRO A 144 -2.55 3.43 17.14
CA PRO A 144 -2.90 4.70 17.77
C PRO A 144 -4.42 4.91 17.79
N ASN A 145 -4.90 5.52 18.86
CA ASN A 145 -6.32 5.90 18.96
C ASN A 145 -6.54 7.20 18.19
N VAL A 146 -7.50 7.20 17.27
CA VAL A 146 -7.85 8.35 16.44
C VAL A 146 -9.36 8.59 16.47
N SER A 147 -9.77 9.85 16.33
CA SER A 147 -11.19 10.19 16.19
C SER A 147 -11.76 9.69 14.85
N PRO A 148 -13.09 9.57 14.68
CA PRO A 148 -13.70 9.03 13.44
C PRO A 148 -13.35 9.81 12.16
N ASP A 149 -13.04 11.09 12.31
CA ASP A 149 -12.61 12.05 11.30
C ASP A 149 -11.08 12.21 11.27
N GLN A 150 -10.33 11.29 11.86
CA GLN A 150 -8.87 11.33 11.85
C GLN A 150 -8.29 10.04 11.29
N PHE A 151 -7.03 10.13 10.88
CA PHE A 151 -6.22 8.95 10.58
C PHE A 151 -4.80 9.12 11.08
N SER A 152 -4.13 7.98 11.29
CA SER A 152 -2.70 7.90 11.59
C SER A 152 -2.11 6.75 10.76
N LEU A 153 -0.89 6.92 10.27
CA LEU A 153 -0.22 5.93 9.44
C LEU A 153 1.28 5.95 9.67
N ALA A 154 1.94 4.84 9.36
CA ALA A 154 3.37 4.85 9.10
C ALA A 154 3.66 4.08 7.80
N ALA A 155 4.43 4.69 6.91
CA ALA A 155 4.63 4.18 5.56
C ALA A 155 5.99 4.56 4.99
N MET A 156 6.43 3.72 4.06
CA MET A 156 7.45 4.08 3.10
C MET A 156 6.78 4.60 1.84
N ALA A 157 7.24 5.72 1.31
CA ALA A 157 6.82 6.28 0.04
C ALA A 157 8.03 6.53 -0.87
N VAL A 158 7.88 6.23 -2.16
CA VAL A 158 8.85 6.65 -3.19
C VAL A 158 8.15 7.54 -4.20
N SER A 159 8.85 8.56 -4.69
CA SER A 159 8.28 9.57 -5.57
C SER A 159 9.25 10.07 -6.63
N GLY A 160 8.69 10.50 -7.76
CA GLY A 160 9.43 11.16 -8.84
C GLY A 160 9.32 12.68 -8.77
N ASN A 161 10.39 13.37 -9.18
CA ASN A 161 10.52 14.84 -9.08
C ASN A 161 9.49 15.65 -9.89
N LYS A 162 8.98 15.12 -11.02
CA LYS A 162 8.04 15.85 -11.89
C LYS A 162 6.73 15.08 -12.05
N GLY A 163 5.62 15.78 -11.85
CA GLY A 163 4.27 15.21 -11.94
C GLY A 163 3.75 14.56 -10.65
N PHE A 164 4.50 14.66 -9.54
CA PHE A 164 4.09 14.20 -8.21
C PHE A 164 3.58 12.76 -8.18
N GLN A 165 4.24 11.89 -8.99
CA GLN A 165 3.97 10.46 -8.99
C GLN A 165 4.53 9.86 -7.71
N SER A 166 3.72 9.10 -6.98
CA SER A 166 4.15 8.42 -5.77
C SER A 166 3.46 7.07 -5.60
N ILE A 167 4.17 6.16 -4.96
CA ILE A 167 3.66 4.90 -4.44
C ILE A 167 4.07 4.81 -2.97
N SER A 168 3.21 4.26 -2.14
CA SER A 168 3.48 4.07 -0.72
C SER A 168 2.88 2.78 -0.19
N ALA A 169 3.51 2.23 0.84
CA ALA A 169 3.07 1.04 1.54
C ALA A 169 3.45 1.10 3.03
N GLY A 170 2.58 0.58 3.89
CA GLY A 170 2.77 0.61 5.33
C GLY A 170 1.53 0.16 6.08
N TRP A 171 1.30 0.69 7.27
CA TRP A 171 0.06 0.48 8.03
C TRP A 171 -0.69 1.81 8.25
N ILE A 172 -2.01 1.73 8.39
CA ILE A 172 -2.88 2.88 8.64
C ILE A 172 -4.02 2.50 9.61
N VAL A 173 -4.26 3.36 10.60
CA VAL A 173 -5.51 3.44 11.35
C VAL A 173 -6.36 4.52 10.71
N TYR A 174 -7.47 4.12 10.11
CA TYR A 174 -8.41 5.07 9.54
C TYR A 174 -9.84 4.59 9.73
N PRO A 175 -10.53 4.99 10.81
CA PRO A 175 -11.87 4.50 11.14
C PRO A 175 -12.89 4.84 10.07
N GLY A 176 -12.73 6.00 9.43
CA GLY A 176 -13.53 6.39 8.28
C GLY A 176 -13.57 5.29 7.24
N LEU A 177 -12.45 4.68 6.88
CA LEU A 177 -12.40 3.72 5.78
C LEU A 177 -12.37 2.24 6.22
N ASN A 178 -11.69 1.93 7.34
CA ASN A 178 -11.54 0.57 7.83
C ASN A 178 -12.67 0.14 8.77
N GLN A 179 -13.54 1.10 9.16
CA GLN A 179 -14.72 0.91 10.00
C GLN A 179 -14.39 0.38 11.41
N ASN A 180 -13.13 0.52 11.80
CA ASN A 180 -12.62 0.20 13.11
C ASN A 180 -11.46 1.15 13.46
N ASN A 181 -11.08 1.18 14.73
CA ASN A 181 -9.89 1.88 15.18
C ASN A 181 -8.70 0.91 15.23
N GLN A 182 -8.55 0.09 14.19
CA GLN A 182 -7.44 -0.87 14.11
C GLN A 182 -6.50 -0.53 12.95
N SER A 183 -5.25 -0.94 13.09
CA SER A 183 -4.23 -0.80 12.05
C SER A 183 -4.42 -1.83 10.95
N HIS A 184 -4.41 -1.37 9.71
CA HIS A 184 -4.48 -2.22 8.53
C HIS A 184 -3.28 -2.01 7.61
N LEU A 185 -2.81 -3.09 6.98
CA LEU A 185 -1.84 -3.02 5.89
C LEU A 185 -2.47 -2.20 4.76
N PHE A 186 -1.75 -1.22 4.25
CA PHE A 186 -2.27 -0.39 3.17
C PHE A 186 -1.21 -0.10 2.11
N THR A 187 -1.73 0.28 0.96
CA THR A 187 -0.95 0.88 -0.11
C THR A 187 -1.66 2.10 -0.64
N TYR A 188 -0.90 3.09 -1.11
CA TYR A 188 -1.46 4.20 -1.86
C TYR A 188 -0.62 4.50 -3.09
N TRP A 189 -1.24 4.94 -4.18
CA TRP A 189 -0.49 5.46 -5.31
C TRP A 189 -1.22 6.52 -6.13
N THR A 190 -0.42 7.35 -6.79
CA THR A 190 -0.83 8.33 -7.79
C THR A 190 0.22 8.45 -8.89
N ALA A 191 -0.23 8.65 -10.12
CA ALA A 191 0.60 8.97 -11.28
C ALA A 191 0.52 10.45 -11.69
N ASP A 192 -0.21 11.29 -10.95
CA ASP A 192 -0.42 12.70 -11.31
C ASP A 192 -0.64 13.65 -10.12
N GLY A 193 -0.11 13.31 -8.93
CA GLY A 193 -0.22 14.17 -7.75
C GLY A 193 -1.64 14.33 -7.25
N ASN A 194 -2.40 13.23 -7.24
CA ASN A 194 -3.79 13.16 -6.77
C ASN A 194 -4.78 13.99 -7.60
N ASN A 195 -4.41 14.41 -8.82
CA ASN A 195 -5.26 15.23 -9.67
C ASN A 195 -6.42 14.41 -10.26
N LYS A 196 -6.11 13.32 -10.97
CA LYS A 196 -7.09 12.35 -11.46
C LYS A 196 -6.82 10.95 -10.93
N THR A 197 -5.56 10.63 -10.68
CA THR A 197 -5.14 9.32 -10.19
C THR A 197 -4.89 9.41 -8.69
N HIS A 198 -5.65 8.63 -7.93
CA HIS A 198 -5.44 8.43 -6.52
C HIS A 198 -6.00 7.06 -6.21
N CYS A 199 -5.23 6.22 -5.55
CA CYS A 199 -5.67 4.87 -5.34
C CYS A 199 -5.29 4.35 -3.96
N TYR A 200 -6.31 4.17 -3.12
CA TYR A 200 -6.18 3.55 -1.82
C TYR A 200 -6.41 2.04 -1.95
N ASN A 201 -5.45 1.26 -1.48
CA ASN A 201 -5.43 -0.20 -1.56
C ASN A 201 -5.73 -0.68 -2.98
N THR A 202 -6.63 -1.65 -3.11
CA THR A 202 -7.10 -2.23 -4.37
C THR A 202 -8.52 -1.76 -4.69
N LEU A 203 -8.93 -0.56 -4.25
CA LEU A 203 -10.25 0.02 -4.57
C LEU A 203 -10.33 0.56 -6.01
N CYS A 204 -9.23 0.45 -6.75
CA CYS A 204 -8.99 1.06 -8.04
C CYS A 204 -7.99 0.18 -8.82
N PRO A 205 -8.06 0.22 -10.15
CA PRO A 205 -7.22 -0.61 -10.99
C PRO A 205 -5.80 -0.03 -11.10
N GLY A 206 -4.78 -0.89 -11.14
CA GLY A 206 -3.38 -0.51 -11.40
C GLY A 206 -2.36 -1.33 -10.61
N PHE A 207 -2.62 -1.59 -9.33
CA PHE A 207 -1.74 -2.42 -8.52
C PHE A 207 -1.96 -3.91 -8.80
N VAL A 208 -0.94 -4.60 -9.30
CA VAL A 208 -1.00 -6.04 -9.57
C VAL A 208 -0.60 -6.80 -8.31
N HIS A 209 -1.59 -7.38 -7.64
CA HIS A 209 -1.42 -8.22 -6.46
C HIS A 209 -1.01 -9.64 -6.90
N VAL A 210 -0.05 -10.27 -6.19
CA VAL A 210 0.42 -11.64 -6.45
C VAL A 210 0.46 -12.54 -5.21
N SER A 211 0.33 -12.02 -3.99
CA SER A 211 0.37 -12.84 -2.78
C SER A 211 -0.90 -13.69 -2.61
N THR A 212 -0.71 -14.90 -2.08
CA THR A 212 -1.77 -15.82 -1.67
C THR A 212 -2.05 -15.76 -0.17
N LYS A 213 -1.26 -14.99 0.60
CA LYS A 213 -1.31 -14.94 2.07
C LYS A 213 -1.57 -13.54 2.60
N TYR A 214 -1.08 -12.52 1.90
CA TYR A 214 -1.10 -11.15 2.39
C TYR A 214 -2.05 -10.26 1.60
N ALA A 215 -3.30 -10.16 2.05
CA ALA A 215 -4.25 -9.18 1.52
C ALA A 215 -3.88 -7.74 1.89
N ILE A 216 -3.91 -6.83 0.91
CA ILE A 216 -3.96 -5.39 1.21
C ILE A 216 -5.28 -5.09 1.95
N GLY A 217 -5.21 -4.29 3.00
CA GLY A 217 -6.33 -4.01 3.91
C GLY A 217 -6.48 -5.03 5.04
N MET A 218 -5.54 -5.96 5.20
CA MET A 218 -5.55 -6.93 6.30
C MET A 218 -5.24 -6.27 7.64
N LEU A 219 -5.86 -6.79 8.69
CA LEU A 219 -5.71 -6.32 10.06
C LEU A 219 -4.33 -6.65 10.64
N ALA A 220 -3.74 -5.69 11.35
CA ALA A 220 -2.54 -5.89 12.15
C ALA A 220 -2.88 -6.66 13.42
N GLN A 221 -2.36 -7.88 13.55
CA GLN A 221 -2.44 -8.65 14.78
C GLN A 221 -1.22 -9.56 14.88
N PRO A 222 -0.41 -9.47 15.93
CA PRO A 222 -0.44 -8.47 17.01
C PRO A 222 0.07 -7.06 16.58
N VAL A 223 -0.04 -6.09 17.50
CA VAL A 223 0.52 -4.73 17.38
C VAL A 223 1.42 -4.41 18.58
N SER A 224 2.32 -3.45 18.41
CA SER A 224 3.24 -2.99 19.44
C SER A 224 2.54 -2.29 20.59
N ILE A 225 3.12 -2.43 21.78
CA ILE A 225 2.66 -1.80 23.02
C ILE A 225 3.80 -1.03 23.68
N TYR A 226 3.46 0.05 24.37
CA TYR A 226 4.42 0.85 25.11
C TYR A 226 5.09 0.02 26.20
N ASP A 227 6.42 0.14 26.35
CA ASP A 227 7.25 -0.64 27.29
C ASP A 227 7.05 -2.17 27.23
N GLY A 228 6.64 -2.70 26.07
CA GLY A 228 6.42 -4.14 25.89
C GLY A 228 6.88 -4.67 24.54
N GLN A 229 6.25 -5.76 24.10
CA GLN A 229 6.62 -6.44 22.86
C GLN A 229 6.42 -5.50 21.66
N GLN A 230 7.48 -5.35 20.86
CA GLN A 230 7.47 -4.59 19.62
C GLN A 230 7.31 -5.53 18.43
N TYR A 231 6.49 -5.13 17.47
CA TYR A 231 6.28 -5.82 16.22
C TYR A 231 6.55 -4.86 15.07
N GLN A 232 7.26 -5.34 14.05
CA GLN A 232 7.68 -4.51 12.94
C GLN A 232 7.38 -5.17 11.60
N LEU A 233 7.21 -4.31 10.60
CA LEU A 233 6.97 -4.61 9.21
C LEU A 233 8.25 -4.31 8.44
N GLU A 234 8.89 -5.32 7.85
CA GLU A 234 9.98 -5.07 6.91
C GLU A 234 9.38 -4.75 5.54
N VAL A 235 9.38 -3.48 5.17
CA VAL A 235 8.87 -2.98 3.89
C VAL A 235 10.03 -2.76 2.94
N SER A 236 9.93 -3.31 1.73
CA SER A 236 10.78 -2.93 0.61
C SER A 236 9.93 -2.47 -0.56
N ILE A 237 10.24 -1.29 -1.09
CA ILE A 237 9.69 -0.77 -2.34
C ILE A 237 10.87 -0.54 -3.28
N TYR A 238 10.92 -1.24 -4.41
CA TYR A 238 12.03 -1.08 -5.36
C TYR A 238 11.62 -1.35 -6.81
N GLN A 239 12.34 -0.72 -7.74
CA GLN A 239 12.16 -0.92 -9.16
C GLN A 239 12.99 -2.11 -9.64
N ASP A 240 12.36 -3.09 -10.30
CA ASP A 240 13.07 -4.19 -10.94
C ASP A 240 13.89 -3.67 -12.14
N HIS A 241 15.19 -3.96 -12.18
CA HIS A 241 16.09 -3.42 -13.19
C HIS A 241 15.77 -3.89 -14.62
N VAL A 242 15.14 -5.07 -14.76
CA VAL A 242 14.79 -5.65 -16.06
C VAL A 242 13.44 -5.13 -16.55
N THR A 243 12.39 -5.32 -15.73
CA THR A 243 11.02 -4.99 -16.13
C THR A 243 10.65 -3.53 -15.90
N ARG A 244 11.40 -2.84 -15.03
CA ARG A 244 11.14 -1.49 -14.53
C ARG A 244 9.83 -1.34 -13.75
N ASP A 245 9.22 -2.46 -13.36
CA ASP A 245 8.07 -2.47 -12.47
C ASP A 245 8.49 -2.21 -11.03
N TRP A 246 7.66 -1.48 -10.28
CA TRP A 246 7.89 -1.19 -8.87
C TRP A 246 7.28 -2.28 -8.01
N TRP A 247 8.13 -3.05 -7.33
CA TRP A 247 7.73 -4.13 -6.43
C TRP A 247 7.53 -3.62 -5.01
N PHE A 248 6.43 -4.05 -4.41
CA PHE A 248 6.21 -4.02 -2.97
C PHE A 248 6.45 -5.43 -2.40
N VAL A 249 7.42 -5.52 -1.49
CA VAL A 249 7.83 -6.76 -0.82
C VAL A 249 7.72 -6.56 0.69
N LEU A 250 7.16 -7.56 1.36
CA LEU A 250 6.94 -7.58 2.79
C LEU A 250 7.66 -8.77 3.41
N ASN A 251 8.65 -8.53 4.28
CA ASN A 251 9.44 -9.60 4.92
C ASN A 251 9.95 -10.65 3.90
N ASN A 252 10.55 -10.18 2.80
CA ASN A 252 10.98 -10.99 1.65
C ASN A 252 9.87 -11.73 0.86
N GLU A 253 8.58 -11.54 1.17
CA GLU A 253 7.46 -12.06 0.37
C GLU A 253 6.96 -10.98 -0.62
N PRO A 254 6.98 -11.23 -1.94
CA PRO A 254 6.42 -10.31 -2.91
C PRO A 254 4.90 -10.18 -2.70
N ILE A 255 4.46 -8.97 -2.38
CA ILE A 255 3.04 -8.67 -2.25
C ILE A 255 2.48 -8.39 -3.63
N GLY A 256 3.07 -7.45 -4.35
CA GLY A 256 2.59 -7.05 -5.67
C GLY A 256 3.49 -6.00 -6.28
N TYR A 257 3.04 -5.42 -7.38
CA TYR A 257 3.80 -4.40 -8.07
C TYR A 257 2.93 -3.41 -8.83
N TRP A 258 3.50 -2.22 -9.07
CA TRP A 258 2.98 -1.22 -10.00
C TRP A 258 3.75 -1.31 -11.31
N PRO A 259 3.09 -1.66 -12.43
CA PRO A 259 3.74 -1.72 -13.73
C PRO A 259 4.36 -0.38 -14.16
N LYS A 260 5.52 -0.41 -14.82
CA LYS A 260 6.19 0.79 -15.38
C LYS A 260 5.22 1.65 -16.20
N SER A 261 4.33 1.00 -16.96
CA SER A 261 3.39 1.65 -17.88
C SER A 261 2.42 2.61 -17.20
N LEU A 262 2.24 2.54 -15.87
CA LEU A 262 1.43 3.50 -15.12
C LEU A 262 2.12 4.86 -14.95
N PHE A 263 3.43 4.93 -15.17
CA PHE A 263 4.25 6.07 -14.81
C PHE A 263 4.91 6.73 -16.02
N THR A 264 5.32 7.99 -15.84
CA THR A 264 6.06 8.75 -16.85
C THR A 264 7.56 8.66 -16.57
N ARG A 265 8.40 8.87 -17.60
CA ARG A 265 9.86 8.84 -17.44
C ARG A 265 10.40 9.87 -16.45
N GLN A 266 9.75 11.03 -16.38
CA GLN A 266 10.10 12.11 -15.47
C GLN A 266 9.52 11.92 -14.05
N GLY A 267 8.67 10.90 -13.87
CA GLY A 267 8.13 10.48 -12.58
C GLY A 267 8.81 9.21 -12.10
N LEU A 268 8.10 8.08 -12.12
CA LEU A 268 8.58 6.81 -11.56
C LEU A 268 9.05 5.79 -12.61
N ALA A 269 8.92 6.06 -13.91
CA ALA A 269 9.16 5.02 -14.92
C ALA A 269 10.63 4.63 -15.12
N ASP A 270 11.58 5.50 -14.75
CA ASP A 270 13.03 5.28 -14.93
C ASP A 270 13.83 5.34 -13.62
N GLY A 271 13.15 5.42 -12.47
CA GLY A 271 13.72 5.56 -11.14
C GLY A 271 12.85 6.49 -10.30
N ALA A 272 13.22 6.69 -9.04
CA ALA A 272 12.59 7.67 -8.16
C ALA A 272 13.63 8.72 -7.76
N SER A 273 13.15 9.89 -7.33
CA SER A 273 14.00 11.03 -6.97
C SER A 273 13.87 11.47 -5.52
N ALA A 274 12.85 10.99 -4.80
CA ALA A 274 12.81 11.02 -3.35
C ALA A 274 12.20 9.76 -2.73
N VAL A 275 12.75 9.33 -1.58
CA VAL A 275 12.12 8.39 -0.64
C VAL A 275 11.73 9.16 0.60
N PHE A 276 10.55 8.85 1.13
CA PHE A 276 10.09 9.29 2.43
C PHE A 276 9.79 8.06 3.30
N HIS A 277 10.28 8.09 4.53
CA HIS A 277 9.85 7.19 5.59
C HIS A 277 9.07 8.04 6.58
N ASP A 278 7.75 7.88 6.58
CA ASP A 278 6.83 8.76 7.27
C ASP A 278 6.19 8.05 8.46
N TRP A 279 6.10 8.80 9.55
CA TRP A 279 5.28 8.51 10.72
C TRP A 279 4.32 9.68 10.85
N ILE A 280 3.06 9.47 10.48
CA ILE A 280 2.01 10.47 10.66
C ILE A 280 1.34 10.14 11.98
N ASP A 281 1.75 10.85 13.02
CA ASP A 281 1.24 10.62 14.37
C ASP A 281 -0.26 10.91 14.44
N LEU A 282 -0.74 12.02 13.85
CA LEU A 282 -2.16 12.37 13.77
C LEU A 282 -2.45 13.30 12.58
N THR A 283 -3.55 13.06 11.86
CA THR A 283 -4.13 14.04 10.92
C THR A 283 -5.58 14.32 11.28
N TYR A 284 -5.91 15.61 11.48
CA TYR A 284 -7.26 16.16 11.64
C TYR A 284 -7.83 16.50 10.25
N ILE A 285 -9.07 16.08 10.00
CA ILE A 285 -9.84 16.39 8.79
C ILE A 285 -10.70 17.64 9.01
#